data_AF-A0A7Y4ZY90-F1
#
_entry.id   AF-A0A7Y4ZY90-F1
#
_cell.length_a   1.000
_cell.length_b   1.000
_cell.length_c   1.000
_cell.angle_alpha   90.00
_cell.angle_beta   90.00
_cell.angle_gamma   90.00
#
_symmetry.space_group_name_H-M   'P 1'
#
loop_
_entity.id
_entity.type
_entity.pdbx_description
1 polymer ?
#
loop_
_entity_poly.entity_id
_entity_poly.type
_entity_poly.pdbx_seq_one_letter_code
_entity_poly.pdbx_strand_id
1 'polypeptide(L)'
;MLPAIAAWHRDEWGSDWEQQVLHSINKDKIPTIYVAINGNIPVGTAMLVNDDMITHPELSPWLGGVYVKKEYRGRGIGLLLSQHAMQEAARMGINQLWLYTTSARKLYEKLGWQYVTEEHYLDESATIMNINLAEKFKIDRQ
;
A
#
# COMPACT_ATOMS: atom_id res chain seq x y z
N MET A 1 -2.74 -25.51 -11.67
CA MET A 1 -1.39 -24.96 -11.95
C MET A 1 -1.43 -23.46 -11.72
N LEU A 2 -0.99 -23.00 -10.54
CA LEU A 2 -0.62 -21.60 -10.29
C LEU A 2 0.65 -21.55 -9.42
N PRO A 3 1.84 -21.98 -9.91
CA PRO A 3 3.03 -22.07 -9.07
C PRO A 3 4.06 -20.96 -9.35
N ALA A 4 3.66 -19.68 -9.42
CA ALA A 4 4.62 -18.61 -9.75
C ALA A 4 4.60 -17.36 -8.84
N ILE A 5 3.65 -17.20 -7.91
CA ILE A 5 3.65 -16.04 -6.99
C ILE A 5 4.12 -16.43 -5.57
N ALA A 6 4.07 -17.72 -5.21
CA ALA A 6 4.49 -18.19 -3.89
C ALA A 6 6.02 -18.31 -3.69
N ALA A 7 6.83 -18.15 -4.74
CA ALA A 7 8.26 -18.45 -4.68
C ALA A 7 9.14 -17.25 -4.24
N TRP A 8 8.64 -16.02 -4.29
CA TRP A 8 9.42 -14.83 -3.88
C TRP A 8 9.28 -14.48 -2.39
N HIS A 9 8.34 -15.13 -1.68
CA HIS A 9 8.02 -14.81 -0.29
C HIS A 9 9.05 -15.29 0.75
N ARG A 10 9.96 -16.21 0.40
CA ARG A 10 10.76 -16.95 1.40
C ARG A 10 12.03 -16.24 1.87
N ASP A 11 12.69 -15.44 1.04
CA ASP A 11 14.07 -15.03 1.34
C ASP A 11 14.18 -13.60 1.93
N GLU A 12 13.17 -12.73 1.75
CA GLU A 12 13.23 -11.35 2.28
C GLU A 12 12.38 -11.08 3.54
N TRP A 13 11.37 -11.91 3.85
CA TRP A 13 10.29 -11.51 4.79
C TRP A 13 10.07 -12.39 6.01
N GLY A 14 11.08 -13.13 6.43
CA GLY A 14 11.02 -13.92 7.66
C GLY A 14 10.04 -15.09 7.54
N SER A 15 10.46 -16.24 8.05
CA SER A 15 9.67 -17.46 8.10
C SER A 15 8.82 -17.52 9.37
N ASP A 16 7.50 -17.29 9.27
CA ASP A 16 6.42 -17.75 10.19
C ASP A 16 4.99 -17.14 10.00
N TRP A 17 4.53 -16.85 8.77
CA TRP A 17 3.17 -16.27 8.54
C TRP A 17 2.44 -16.92 7.38
N GLU A 18 2.06 -18.19 7.54
CA GLU A 18 1.55 -19.06 6.47
C GLU A 18 0.18 -18.72 5.86
N GLN A 19 -0.57 -17.71 6.31
CA GLN A 19 -1.92 -17.47 5.74
C GLN A 19 -2.33 -16.00 5.65
N GLN A 20 -1.50 -15.13 5.07
CA GLN A 20 -1.97 -13.80 4.65
C GLN A 20 -2.75 -13.92 3.34
N VAL A 21 -4.07 -14.03 3.44
CA VAL A 21 -4.94 -13.91 2.26
C VAL A 21 -5.34 -12.46 2.10
N LEU A 22 -4.84 -11.83 1.05
CA LEU A 22 -5.28 -10.50 0.64
C LEU A 22 -6.60 -10.64 -0.11
N HIS A 23 -7.67 -10.13 0.53
CA HIS A 23 -8.97 -10.02 -0.11
C HIS A 23 -9.18 -8.60 -0.60
N SER A 24 -9.84 -8.46 -1.75
CA SER A 24 -10.29 -7.17 -2.23
C SER A 24 -11.79 -7.11 -2.48
N ILE A 25 -12.36 -5.96 -2.17
CA ILE A 25 -13.73 -5.58 -2.51
C ILE A 25 -13.61 -4.70 -3.76
N ASN A 26 -14.26 -5.09 -4.86
CA ASN A 26 -14.11 -4.49 -6.21
C ASN A 26 -12.71 -4.67 -6.81
N LYS A 27 -12.35 -5.93 -7.11
CA LYS A 27 -11.16 -6.24 -7.92
C LYS A 27 -11.12 -5.37 -9.17
N ASP A 28 -9.94 -4.84 -9.46
CA ASP A 28 -9.64 -4.06 -10.68
C ASP A 28 -10.36 -2.70 -10.81
N LYS A 29 -10.87 -2.13 -9.70
CA LYS A 29 -11.53 -0.81 -9.70
C LYS A 29 -11.17 0.02 -8.48
N ILE A 30 -11.30 1.34 -8.60
CA ILE A 30 -11.29 2.27 -7.47
C ILE A 30 -12.74 2.71 -7.18
N PRO A 31 -13.19 2.72 -5.91
CA PRO A 31 -12.44 2.34 -4.72
C PRO A 31 -12.29 0.82 -4.56
N THR A 32 -11.14 0.41 -4.03
CA THR A 32 -10.89 -0.98 -3.59
C THR A 32 -10.19 -1.00 -2.24
N ILE A 33 -10.48 -2.03 -1.46
CA ILE A 33 -9.95 -2.25 -0.11
C ILE A 33 -9.26 -3.60 -0.10
N TYR A 34 -7.99 -3.64 0.28
CA TYR A 34 -7.23 -4.85 0.54
C TYR A 34 -7.22 -5.15 2.03
N VAL A 35 -7.52 -6.39 2.39
CA VAL A 35 -7.56 -6.83 3.80
C VAL A 35 -6.54 -7.94 4.01
N ALA A 36 -5.64 -7.74 4.96
CA ALA A 36 -4.77 -8.80 5.46
C ALA A 36 -5.53 -9.63 6.50
N ILE A 37 -5.57 -10.94 6.30
CA ILE A 37 -6.21 -11.89 7.21
C ILE A 37 -5.13 -12.77 7.85
N ASN A 38 -5.25 -13.06 9.14
CA ASN A 38 -4.49 -14.11 9.82
C ASN A 38 -5.46 -15.20 10.29
N GLY A 39 -5.41 -16.39 9.67
CA GLY A 39 -6.44 -17.41 9.83
C GLY A 39 -7.79 -16.89 9.33
N ASN A 40 -8.74 -16.66 10.25
CA ASN A 40 -10.05 -16.07 9.94
C ASN A 40 -10.21 -14.63 10.48
N ILE A 41 -9.13 -14.00 10.95
CA ILE A 41 -9.19 -12.70 11.61
C ILE A 41 -8.62 -11.62 10.69
N PRO A 42 -9.38 -10.57 10.34
CA PRO A 42 -8.83 -9.38 9.69
C PRO A 42 -7.84 -8.67 10.63
N VAL A 43 -6.62 -8.42 10.15
CA VAL A 43 -5.52 -7.85 10.95
C VAL A 43 -4.98 -6.53 10.40
N GLY A 44 -5.30 -6.19 9.15
CA GLY A 44 -4.92 -4.91 8.58
C GLY A 44 -5.63 -4.62 7.26
N THR A 45 -5.55 -3.37 6.83
CA THR A 45 -6.18 -2.85 5.61
C THR A 45 -5.25 -1.92 4.85
N ALA A 46 -5.47 -1.79 3.55
CA ALA A 46 -5.01 -0.70 2.70
C ALA A 46 -6.07 -0.45 1.62
N MET A 47 -6.16 0.77 1.11
CA MET A 47 -7.21 1.16 0.17
C MET A 47 -6.62 1.93 -1.00
N LEU A 48 -7.20 1.74 -2.19
CA LEU A 48 -7.05 2.69 -3.29
C LEU A 48 -8.36 3.46 -3.40
N VAL A 49 -8.29 4.79 -3.30
CA VAL A 49 -9.44 5.71 -3.33
C VAL A 49 -9.13 6.90 -4.23
N ASN A 50 -10.15 7.53 -4.80
CA ASN A 50 -9.95 8.72 -5.63
C ASN A 50 -9.61 9.96 -4.77
N ASP A 51 -10.19 10.03 -3.57
CA ASP A 51 -10.15 11.19 -2.69
C ASP A 51 -9.85 10.71 -1.26
N ASP A 52 -8.80 11.24 -0.63
CA ASP A 52 -8.41 10.91 0.77
C ASP A 52 -8.06 12.16 1.60
N MET A 53 -7.71 13.27 0.92
CA MET A 53 -7.30 14.52 1.56
C MET A 53 -8.11 15.70 1.03
N ILE A 54 -8.98 16.27 1.88
CA ILE A 54 -9.95 17.32 1.47
C ILE A 54 -9.25 18.60 0.97
N THR A 55 -8.06 18.90 1.48
CA THR A 55 -7.25 20.06 1.06
C THR A 55 -6.62 19.89 -0.32
N HIS A 56 -6.61 18.67 -0.86
CA HIS A 56 -5.95 18.30 -2.11
C HIS A 56 -6.86 17.50 -3.06
N PRO A 57 -8.01 18.07 -3.48
CA PRO A 57 -8.96 17.40 -4.38
C PRO A 57 -8.40 17.16 -5.79
N GLU A 58 -7.30 17.83 -6.16
CA GLU A 58 -6.60 17.65 -7.44
C GLU A 58 -5.69 16.42 -7.48
N LEU A 59 -5.36 15.84 -6.31
CA LEU A 59 -4.47 14.69 -6.21
C LEU A 59 -5.29 13.40 -6.24
N SER A 60 -4.94 12.48 -7.14
CA SER A 60 -5.62 11.20 -7.28
C SER A 60 -4.77 10.21 -8.08
N PRO A 61 -4.92 8.89 -7.87
CA PRO A 61 -5.58 8.25 -6.72
C PRO A 61 -4.64 8.10 -5.52
N TRP A 62 -5.23 7.82 -4.36
CA TRP A 62 -4.55 7.71 -3.08
C TRP A 62 -4.37 6.24 -2.64
N LEU A 63 -3.21 5.93 -2.07
CA LEU A 63 -3.03 4.83 -1.14
C LEU A 63 -3.43 5.30 0.25
N GLY A 64 -4.67 4.98 0.64
CA GLY A 64 -5.26 5.38 1.92
C GLY A 64 -5.54 4.19 2.84
N GLY A 65 -6.07 4.48 4.03
CA GLY A 65 -6.60 3.45 4.94
C GLY A 65 -5.59 2.36 5.35
N VAL A 66 -4.28 2.66 5.29
CA VAL A 66 -3.22 1.73 5.69
C VAL A 66 -3.19 1.61 7.20
N TYR A 67 -3.71 0.49 7.70
CA TYR A 67 -3.80 0.24 9.14
C TYR A 67 -3.48 -1.21 9.47
N VAL A 68 -2.81 -1.43 10.59
CA VAL A 68 -2.56 -2.76 11.15
C VAL A 68 -2.94 -2.73 12.62
N LYS A 69 -3.71 -3.74 13.06
CA LYS A 69 -4.06 -3.96 14.47
C LYS A 69 -2.80 -3.96 15.33
N LYS A 70 -2.86 -3.32 16.50
CA LYS A 70 -1.68 -3.05 17.33
C LYS A 70 -0.88 -4.31 17.67
N GLU A 71 -1.55 -5.42 17.93
CA GLU A 71 -0.96 -6.72 18.31
C GLU A 71 -0.21 -7.40 17.14
N TYR A 72 -0.46 -6.93 15.92
CA TYR A 72 0.08 -7.43 14.66
C TYR A 72 1.12 -6.48 14.03
N ARG A 73 1.39 -5.32 14.65
CA ARG A 73 2.42 -4.38 14.18
C ARG A 73 3.83 -4.96 14.38
N GLY A 74 4.80 -4.39 13.67
CA GLY A 74 6.20 -4.85 13.69
C GLY A 74 6.47 -6.12 12.87
N ARG A 75 5.45 -6.64 12.17
CA ARG A 75 5.50 -7.89 11.39
C ARG A 75 5.48 -7.69 9.87
N GLY A 76 5.75 -6.47 9.39
CA GLY A 76 5.75 -6.16 7.96
C GLY A 76 4.36 -6.11 7.27
N ILE A 77 3.25 -6.33 7.97
CA ILE A 77 1.90 -6.39 7.34
C ILE A 77 1.53 -5.10 6.58
N GLY A 78 1.82 -3.92 7.16
CA GLY A 78 1.53 -2.64 6.49
C GLY A 78 2.35 -2.45 5.22
N LEU A 79 3.60 -2.94 5.22
CA LEU A 79 4.46 -2.95 4.05
C LEU A 79 3.88 -3.84 2.95
N LEU A 80 3.48 -5.07 3.30
CA LEU A 80 2.87 -6.02 2.36
C LEU A 80 1.58 -5.45 1.74
N LEU A 81 0.69 -4.90 2.57
CA LEU A 81 -0.56 -4.29 2.11
C LEU A 81 -0.31 -3.12 1.15
N SER A 82 0.67 -2.27 1.47
CA SER A 82 1.03 -1.13 0.63
C SER A 82 1.60 -1.58 -0.71
N GLN A 83 2.54 -2.52 -0.69
CA GLN A 83 3.14 -3.08 -1.91
C GLN A 83 2.10 -3.76 -2.80
N HIS A 84 1.20 -4.55 -2.20
CA HIS A 84 0.13 -5.20 -2.95
C HIS A 84 -0.80 -4.16 -3.60
N ALA A 85 -1.25 -3.15 -2.86
CA ALA A 85 -2.08 -2.07 -3.42
C ALA A 85 -1.37 -1.33 -4.57
N MET A 86 -0.06 -1.06 -4.44
CA MET A 86 0.74 -0.44 -5.49
C MET A 86 0.84 -1.31 -6.75
N GLN A 87 1.06 -2.62 -6.59
CA GLN A 87 1.13 -3.57 -7.71
C GLN A 87 -0.22 -3.69 -8.43
N GLU A 88 -1.32 -3.76 -7.69
CA GLU A 88 -2.66 -3.82 -8.26
C GLU A 88 -3.04 -2.50 -8.95
N ALA A 89 -2.67 -1.35 -8.40
CA ALA A 89 -2.82 -0.06 -9.08
C ALA A 89 -2.06 -0.05 -10.43
N ALA A 90 -0.81 -0.52 -10.44
CA ALA A 90 -0.03 -0.63 -11.68
C ALA A 90 -0.69 -1.57 -12.70
N ARG A 91 -1.27 -2.69 -12.26
CA ARG A 91 -2.04 -3.62 -13.11
C ARG A 91 -3.29 -2.99 -13.71
N MET A 92 -3.94 -2.08 -12.98
CA MET A 92 -5.06 -1.27 -13.48
C MET A 92 -4.64 -0.19 -14.49
N GLY A 93 -3.34 -0.04 -14.78
CA GLY A 93 -2.81 0.99 -15.66
C GLY A 93 -2.64 2.36 -14.99
N ILE A 94 -2.69 2.41 -13.65
CA ILE A 94 -2.45 3.64 -12.89
C ILE A 94 -0.94 3.89 -12.83
N ASN A 95 -0.52 5.06 -13.32
CA ASN A 95 0.89 5.41 -13.41
C ASN A 95 1.43 6.08 -12.14
N GLN A 96 0.57 6.65 -11.30
CA GLN A 96 0.96 7.41 -10.14
C GLN A 96 0.01 7.16 -8.97
N LEU A 97 0.54 7.17 -7.74
CA LEU A 97 -0.25 7.24 -6.52
C LEU A 97 0.22 8.37 -5.61
N TRP A 98 -0.70 8.79 -4.75
CA TRP A 98 -0.49 9.73 -3.66
C TRP A 98 -0.72 9.05 -2.32
N LEU A 99 -0.09 9.55 -1.27
CA LEU A 99 -0.41 9.21 0.11
C LEU A 99 -0.07 10.40 1.00
N TYR A 100 -0.69 10.45 2.18
CA TYR A 100 -0.15 11.25 3.27
C TYR A 100 0.15 10.35 4.47
N THR A 101 1.13 10.76 5.27
CA THR A 101 1.48 10.05 6.51
C THR A 101 1.96 11.02 7.58
N THR A 102 1.58 10.75 8.82
CA THR A 102 1.98 11.56 9.97
C THR A 102 3.17 10.95 10.73
N SER A 103 3.57 9.71 10.40
CA SER A 103 4.65 9.00 11.12
C SER A 103 5.44 7.98 10.30
N ALA A 104 5.01 7.61 9.09
CA ALA A 104 5.59 6.49 8.32
C ALA A 104 6.42 6.93 7.10
N ARG A 105 6.85 8.19 7.02
CA ARG A 105 7.63 8.74 5.89
C ARG A 105 8.81 7.85 5.48
N LYS A 106 9.68 7.49 6.43
CA LYS A 106 10.88 6.65 6.17
C LYS A 106 10.53 5.26 5.63
N LEU A 107 9.37 4.71 5.98
CA LEU A 107 8.90 3.43 5.44
C LEU A 107 8.53 3.59 3.97
N TYR A 108 7.81 4.64 3.63
CA TYR A 108 7.40 4.90 2.24
C TYR A 108 8.58 5.32 1.36
N GLU A 109 9.56 6.08 1.87
CA GLU A 109 10.80 6.37 1.15
C GLU A 109 11.53 5.09 0.72
N LYS A 110 11.60 4.08 1.59
CA LYS A 110 12.17 2.75 1.25
C LYS A 110 11.38 2.01 0.17
N LEU A 111 10.09 2.30 0.04
CA LEU A 111 9.24 1.77 -1.02
C LEU A 111 9.36 2.58 -2.33
N GLY A 112 10.17 3.62 -2.37
CA GLY A 112 10.38 4.48 -3.54
C GLY A 112 9.43 5.67 -3.62
N TRP A 113 8.61 5.92 -2.61
CA TRP A 113 7.80 7.13 -2.54
C TRP A 113 8.70 8.35 -2.35
N GLN A 114 8.34 9.43 -3.02
CA GLN A 114 9.06 10.70 -2.98
C GLN A 114 8.28 11.69 -2.12
N TYR A 115 9.02 12.45 -1.31
CA TYR A 115 8.47 13.57 -0.56
C TYR A 115 7.97 14.65 -1.52
N VAL A 116 6.78 15.21 -1.24
CA VAL A 116 6.22 16.34 -1.99
C VAL A 116 6.15 17.57 -1.11
N THR A 117 5.37 17.50 -0.02
CA THR A 117 5.20 18.62 0.92
C THR A 117 4.81 18.11 2.31
N GLU A 118 4.81 19.00 3.28
CA GLU A 118 4.28 18.78 4.62
C GLU A 118 3.27 19.88 4.96
N GLU A 119 2.13 19.51 5.51
CA GLU A 119 1.10 20.46 5.95
C GLU A 119 0.36 19.97 7.20
N HIS A 120 -0.31 20.88 7.88
CA HIS A 120 -1.20 20.52 8.99
C HIS A 120 -2.52 20.00 8.45
N TYR A 121 -2.84 18.75 8.76
CA TYR A 121 -4.08 18.08 8.36
C TYR A 121 -4.61 17.23 9.51
N LEU A 122 -5.90 17.40 9.84
CA LEU A 122 -6.57 16.71 10.96
C LEU A 122 -5.79 16.82 12.29
N ASP A 123 -5.33 18.02 12.63
CA ASP A 123 -4.55 18.34 13.84
C ASP A 123 -3.17 17.64 13.95
N GLU A 124 -2.70 17.00 12.88
CA GLU A 124 -1.39 16.36 12.81
C GLU A 124 -0.53 17.00 11.69
N SER A 125 0.79 16.89 11.81
CA SER A 125 1.71 17.21 10.70
C SER A 125 1.70 16.04 9.72
N ALA A 126 1.18 16.27 8.52
CA ALA A 126 1.04 15.26 7.47
C ALA A 126 2.06 15.51 6.36
N THR A 127 2.90 14.52 6.09
CA THR A 127 3.78 14.50 4.92
C THR A 127 3.02 13.89 3.74
N ILE A 128 2.84 14.68 2.68
CA ILE A 128 2.31 14.21 1.40
C ILE A 128 3.44 13.66 0.54
N MET A 129 3.22 12.50 -0.04
CA MET A 129 4.18 11.80 -0.88
C MET A 129 3.52 11.31 -2.17
N ASN A 130 4.32 11.16 -3.22
CA ASN A 130 3.86 10.54 -4.46
C ASN A 130 4.80 9.41 -4.90
N ILE A 131 4.32 8.57 -5.80
CA ILE A 131 5.16 7.59 -6.47
C ILE A 131 4.73 7.38 -7.91
N ASN A 132 5.72 7.30 -8.81
CA ASN A 132 5.50 6.89 -10.20
C ASN A 132 5.60 5.35 -10.28
N LEU A 133 4.45 4.69 -10.39
CA LEU A 133 4.35 3.23 -10.47
C LEU A 133 4.91 2.70 -11.80
N ALA A 134 4.75 3.46 -12.88
CA ALA A 134 5.30 3.07 -14.17
C ALA A 134 6.83 3.02 -14.12
N GLU A 135 7.48 3.98 -13.48
CA GLU A 135 8.93 3.96 -13.27
C GLU A 135 9.35 2.86 -12.28
N LYS A 136 8.63 2.73 -11.17
CA LYS A 136 8.93 1.74 -10.14
C LYS A 136 8.94 0.31 -10.67
N PHE A 137 7.95 -0.06 -11.48
CA PHE A 137 7.76 -1.45 -11.95
C PHE A 137 8.28 -1.68 -13.39
N LYS A 138 8.93 -0.69 -14.01
CA LYS A 138 9.58 -0.86 -15.33
C LYS A 138 10.81 -1.78 -15.32
N ILE A 139 11.33 -2.12 -14.14
CA ILE A 139 12.61 -2.84 -13.99
C ILE A 139 12.49 -4.36 -14.24
N ASP A 140 11.28 -4.94 -14.32
CA ASP A 140 11.08 -6.39 -14.47
C ASP A 140 10.88 -6.87 -15.93
N ARG A 141 11.30 -6.10 -16.94
CA ARG A 141 11.26 -6.52 -18.35
C ARG A 141 12.61 -6.33 -19.05
N GLN A 142 13.60 -7.12 -18.68
CA GLN A 142 14.73 -7.46 -19.55
C GLN A 142 15.16 -8.90 -19.33
#